data_AF-A0A8J2KQ01-F1
#
_entry.id   AF-A0A8J2KQ01-F1
#
_cell.length_a   1.000
_cell.length_b   1.000
_cell.length_c   1.000
_cell.angle_alpha   90.00
_cell.angle_beta   90.00
_cell.angle_gamma   90.00
#
_symmetry.space_group_name_H-M   'P 1'
#
loop_
_entity.id
_entity.type
_entity.pdbx_description
1 polymer ?
#
loop_
_entity_poly.entity_id
_entity_poly.type
_entity_poly.pdbx_seq_one_letter_code
_entity_poly.pdbx_strand_id
1 'polypeptide(L)'
;VGSFVMTERFYLDNIPPLSRTDYGLAFLGIASDVAFSTVACLCQRGLSALSLLFKIRHVFTAVLMSSILWNSAYQAGYLSSLASHAQPIKSFRDLLTAQYQLLVDYSSISIPNHVKKVLQASNMSMSRLKFARTSEVISLISESQSAYLEYFDTIYRTLESTPSLLAKNFDEYFCDTISTVFVDQRLLTSGFVLPKHSPLREHFNIKIIQLKELGLNFKYLKTYERRIQP
;
A
#
# COMPACT_ATOMS: atom_id res chain seq x y z
N VAL A 1 15.72 -28.86 17.88
CA VAL A 1 16.92 -28.28 18.55
C VAL A 1 16.73 -28.50 20.03
N GLY A 2 17.45 -29.49 20.59
CA GLY A 2 17.30 -29.90 21.98
C GLY A 2 18.03 -28.94 22.90
N SER A 3 17.30 -28.31 23.82
CA SER A 3 17.86 -27.45 24.86
C SER A 3 18.23 -28.31 26.06
N PHE A 4 19.53 -28.38 26.38
CA PHE A 4 20.00 -28.92 27.65
C PHE A 4 19.85 -27.85 28.73
N VAL A 5 19.23 -28.22 29.84
CA VAL A 5 19.01 -27.35 31.01
C VAL A 5 19.73 -27.99 32.19
N MET A 6 20.77 -27.32 32.66
CA MET A 6 21.49 -27.66 33.89
C MET A 6 20.97 -26.73 34.99
N THR A 7 20.21 -27.25 35.94
CA THR A 7 19.68 -26.50 37.08
C THR A 7 20.53 -26.80 38.32
N GLU A 8 21.52 -25.96 38.60
CA GLU A 8 22.17 -25.95 39.92
C GLU A 8 21.26 -25.22 40.94
N ARG A 9 20.84 -25.95 41.98
CA ARG A 9 20.18 -25.36 43.15
C ARG A 9 21.25 -24.85 44.11
N PHE A 10 21.46 -23.54 44.14
CA PHE A 10 22.25 -22.91 45.19
C PHE A 10 21.43 -22.83 46.48
N TYR A 11 21.76 -23.69 47.45
CA TYR A 11 21.28 -23.57 48.82
C TYR A 11 22.05 -22.43 49.51
N LEU A 12 21.36 -21.33 49.79
CA LEU A 12 21.93 -20.11 50.39
C LEU A 12 21.99 -20.12 51.93
N ASP A 13 21.63 -21.24 52.58
CA ASP A 13 21.35 -21.22 54.02
C ASP A 13 22.58 -21.30 54.95
N ASN A 14 23.81 -21.48 54.43
CA ASN A 14 25.02 -21.54 55.25
C ASN A 14 26.25 -20.95 54.54
N ILE A 15 26.29 -19.63 54.33
CA ILE A 15 27.47 -18.97 53.77
C ILE A 15 28.32 -18.36 54.91
N PRO A 16 29.60 -18.74 55.06
CA PRO A 16 30.51 -18.11 56.01
C PRO A 16 30.75 -16.64 55.64
N PRO A 17 31.15 -15.77 56.59
CA PRO A 17 31.42 -14.36 56.29
C PRO A 17 32.54 -14.25 55.24
N LEU A 18 32.16 -13.86 54.03
CA LEU A 18 33.06 -13.69 52.88
C LEU A 18 33.95 -12.45 53.05
N SER A 19 35.11 -12.47 52.42
CA SER A 19 36.02 -11.32 52.42
C SER A 19 35.47 -10.21 51.50
N ARG A 20 35.86 -8.95 51.75
CA ARG A 20 35.35 -7.77 51.02
C ARG A 20 35.52 -7.86 49.49
N THR A 21 36.53 -8.59 49.02
CA THR A 21 36.82 -8.85 47.61
C THR A 21 35.87 -9.87 46.96
N ASP A 22 35.39 -10.85 47.72
CA ASP A 22 34.53 -11.92 47.18
C ASP A 22 33.10 -11.42 46.93
N TYR A 23 32.65 -10.41 47.67
CA TYR A 23 31.38 -9.73 47.40
C TYR A 23 31.33 -9.04 46.04
N GLY A 24 32.48 -8.53 45.55
CA GLY A 24 32.56 -7.88 44.25
C GLY A 24 32.33 -8.86 43.08
N LEU A 25 32.96 -10.04 43.15
CA LEU A 25 32.81 -11.09 42.14
C LEU A 25 31.41 -11.70 42.17
N ALA A 26 30.85 -11.95 43.35
CA ALA A 26 29.48 -12.45 43.48
C ALA A 26 28.45 -11.46 42.91
N PHE A 27 28.64 -10.15 43.14
CA PHE A 27 27.77 -9.13 42.56
C PHE A 27 27.86 -9.08 41.04
N LEU A 28 29.06 -9.23 40.47
CA LEU A 28 29.25 -9.26 39.02
C LEU A 28 28.55 -10.46 38.36
N GLY A 29 28.64 -11.65 38.96
CA GLY A 29 27.96 -12.85 38.48
C GLY A 29 26.43 -12.72 38.50
N ILE A 30 25.88 -12.19 39.60
CA ILE A 30 24.44 -11.92 39.70
C ILE A 30 24.00 -10.90 38.64
N ALA A 31 24.78 -9.84 38.43
CA ALA A 31 24.48 -8.83 37.43
C ALA A 31 24.51 -9.40 36.00
N SER A 32 25.47 -10.27 35.67
CA SER A 32 25.53 -10.91 34.35
C SER A 32 24.38 -11.87 34.13
N ASP A 33 23.97 -12.64 35.14
CA ASP A 33 22.85 -13.58 35.03
C ASP A 33 21.51 -12.85 34.86
N VAL A 34 21.34 -11.73 35.56
CA VAL A 34 20.16 -10.85 35.39
C VAL A 34 20.16 -10.21 34.00
N ALA A 35 21.30 -9.74 33.50
CA ALA A 35 21.43 -9.18 32.15
C ALA A 35 21.13 -10.24 31.07
N PHE A 36 21.67 -11.44 31.22
CA PHE A 36 21.39 -12.55 30.31
C PHE A 36 19.91 -12.96 30.34
N SER A 37 19.33 -13.04 31.54
CA SER A 37 17.92 -13.40 31.72
C SER A 37 16.98 -12.37 31.13
N THR A 38 17.29 -11.08 31.27
CA THR A 38 16.50 -9.99 30.67
C THR A 38 16.56 -10.02 29.14
N VAL A 39 17.74 -10.23 28.55
CA VAL A 39 17.90 -10.39 27.09
C VAL A 39 17.14 -11.62 26.58
N ALA A 40 17.24 -12.76 27.28
CA ALA A 40 16.51 -13.97 26.89
C ALA A 40 14.98 -13.79 26.97
N CYS A 41 14.46 -13.07 27.98
CA CYS A 41 13.05 -12.69 28.05
C CYS A 41 12.63 -11.77 26.90
N LEU A 42 13.45 -10.76 26.56
CA LEU A 42 13.22 -9.88 25.40
C LEU A 42 13.17 -10.67 24.09
N CYS A 43 13.98 -11.72 23.96
CA CYS A 43 13.99 -12.62 22.81
C CYS A 43 12.94 -13.74 22.88
N GLN A 44 12.06 -13.75 23.90
CA GLN A 44 11.06 -14.81 24.13
C GLN A 44 11.65 -16.23 24.18
N ARG A 45 12.94 -16.36 24.55
CA ARG A 45 13.57 -17.66 24.76
C ARG A 45 13.19 -18.16 26.15
N GLY A 46 12.55 -19.32 26.21
CA GLY A 46 12.20 -19.96 27.47
C GLY A 46 13.45 -20.22 28.30
N LEU A 47 13.57 -19.52 29.43
CA LEU A 47 14.55 -19.84 30.46
C LEU A 47 13.93 -20.84 31.42
N SER A 48 14.63 -21.94 31.61
CA SER A 48 14.34 -22.92 32.64
C SER A 48 14.53 -22.31 34.03
N ALA A 49 13.39 -21.94 34.62
CA ALA A 49 13.14 -21.63 36.03
C ALA A 49 14.36 -21.48 36.95
N LEU A 50 14.87 -20.24 37.07
CA LEU A 50 15.60 -19.83 38.27
C LEU A 50 14.59 -19.73 39.43
N SER A 51 14.83 -20.48 40.51
CA SER A 51 14.06 -20.37 41.75
C SER A 51 14.42 -19.06 42.46
N LEU A 52 13.85 -17.96 41.97
CA LEU A 52 14.11 -16.61 42.48
C LEU A 52 13.34 -16.33 43.78
N LEU A 53 13.99 -15.61 44.69
CA LEU A 53 13.39 -15.08 45.92
C LEU A 53 12.11 -14.28 45.61
N PHE A 54 11.12 -14.36 46.52
CA PHE A 54 9.77 -13.81 46.32
C PHE A 54 9.75 -12.32 45.89
N LYS A 55 10.69 -11.51 46.40
CA LYS A 55 10.81 -10.09 46.05
C LYS A 55 11.26 -9.86 44.59
N ILE A 56 12.18 -10.67 44.08
CA ILE A 56 12.68 -10.54 42.71
C ILE A 56 11.65 -11.04 41.70
N ARG A 57 10.77 -11.97 42.12
CA ARG A 57 9.67 -12.47 41.29
C ARG A 57 8.76 -11.34 40.78
N HIS A 58 8.39 -10.38 41.63
CA HIS A 58 7.54 -9.26 41.22
C HIS A 58 8.22 -8.33 40.20
N VAL A 59 9.51 -8.02 40.42
CA VAL A 59 10.30 -7.23 39.47
C VAL A 59 10.42 -7.97 38.14
N PHE A 60 10.72 -9.27 38.18
CA PHE A 60 10.80 -10.11 36.99
C PHE A 60 9.48 -10.17 36.22
N THR A 61 8.35 -10.30 36.91
CA THR A 61 7.03 -10.26 36.25
C THR A 61 6.74 -8.90 35.60
N ALA A 62 7.14 -7.79 36.23
CA ALA A 62 6.97 -6.45 35.65
C ALA A 62 7.83 -6.27 34.39
N VAL A 63 9.07 -6.76 34.42
CA VAL A 63 9.98 -6.76 33.26
C VAL A 63 9.41 -7.63 32.14
N LEU A 64 8.89 -8.81 32.46
CA LEU A 64 8.29 -9.73 31.48
C LEU A 64 7.05 -9.11 30.82
N MET A 65 6.18 -8.47 31.59
CA MET A 65 5.02 -7.74 31.05
C MET A 65 5.45 -6.56 30.16
N SER A 66 6.45 -5.77 30.59
CA SER A 66 6.99 -4.68 29.79
C SER A 66 7.59 -5.19 28.47
N SER A 67 8.36 -6.28 28.52
CA SER A 67 8.94 -6.95 27.35
C SER A 67 7.87 -7.42 26.36
N ILE A 68 6.76 -7.98 26.84
CA ILE A 68 5.64 -8.39 25.98
C ILE A 68 5.02 -7.18 25.28
N LEU A 69 4.79 -6.08 26.02
CA LEU A 69 4.25 -4.83 25.46
C LEU A 69 5.16 -4.21 24.41
N TRP A 70 6.48 -4.20 24.65
CA TRP A 70 7.45 -3.70 23.68
C TRP A 70 7.51 -4.56 22.42
N ASN A 71 7.51 -5.89 22.58
CA ASN A 71 7.54 -6.78 21.42
C ASN A 71 6.25 -6.68 20.60
N SER A 72 5.07 -6.59 21.24
CA SER A 72 3.81 -6.42 20.51
C SER A 72 3.77 -5.09 19.74
N ALA A 73 4.23 -4.00 20.36
CA ALA A 73 4.35 -2.71 19.69
C ALA A 73 5.33 -2.75 18.51
N TYR A 74 6.49 -3.41 18.68
CA TYR A 74 7.48 -3.57 17.61
C TYR A 74 6.92 -4.39 16.44
N GLN A 75 6.27 -5.54 16.71
CA GLN A 75 5.66 -6.37 15.68
C GLN A 75 4.55 -5.63 14.94
N ALA A 76 3.71 -4.87 15.65
CA ALA A 76 2.67 -4.04 15.03
C ALA A 76 3.26 -2.95 14.12
N GLY A 77 4.32 -2.26 14.57
CA GLY A 77 5.02 -1.26 13.75
C GLY A 77 5.70 -1.86 12.52
N TYR A 78 6.35 -3.01 12.70
CA TYR A 78 6.99 -3.75 11.62
C TYR A 78 5.98 -4.24 10.57
N LEU A 79 4.89 -4.87 11.01
CA LEU A 79 3.80 -5.30 10.13
C LEU A 79 3.13 -4.10 9.46
N SER A 80 2.93 -2.98 10.15
CA SER A 80 2.41 -1.75 9.55
C SER A 80 3.33 -1.21 8.45
N SER A 81 4.65 -1.28 8.65
CA SER A 81 5.63 -0.88 7.64
C SER A 81 5.71 -1.84 6.44
N LEU A 82 5.39 -3.13 6.63
CA LEU A 82 5.30 -4.09 5.52
C LEU A 82 3.96 -4.00 4.80
N ALA A 83 2.88 -3.75 5.55
CA ALA A 83 1.53 -3.58 5.03
C ALA A 83 1.38 -2.26 4.26
N SER A 84 2.22 -1.26 4.53
CA SER A 84 2.35 -0.09 3.67
C SER A 84 3.10 -0.48 2.39
N HIS A 85 2.43 -1.24 1.52
CA HIS A 85 2.83 -1.38 0.13
C HIS A 85 2.78 0.02 -0.50
N ALA A 86 3.93 0.70 -0.52
CA ALA A 86 4.06 1.96 -1.20
C ALA A 86 3.91 1.69 -2.70
N GLN A 87 2.78 2.10 -3.27
CA GLN A 87 2.62 2.07 -4.73
C GLN A 87 3.80 2.85 -5.35
N PRO A 88 4.59 2.20 -6.23
CA PRO A 88 5.82 2.80 -6.76
C PRO A 88 5.54 3.99 -7.67
N ILE A 89 4.31 4.08 -8.19
CA ILE A 89 3.86 5.12 -9.12
C ILE A 89 2.74 5.89 -8.43
N LYS A 90 3.00 7.15 -8.06
CA LYS A 90 2.00 8.03 -7.42
C LYS A 90 1.54 9.13 -8.35
N SER A 91 2.39 9.49 -9.31
CA SER A 91 2.12 10.55 -10.27
C SER A 91 2.39 10.10 -11.70
N PHE A 92 1.83 10.83 -12.65
CA PHE A 92 2.14 10.63 -14.07
C PHE A 92 3.63 10.84 -14.37
N ARG A 93 4.28 11.74 -13.64
CA ARG A 93 5.71 11.96 -13.79
C ARG A 93 6.50 10.71 -13.40
N ASP A 94 6.10 10.04 -12.33
CA ASP A 94 6.72 8.78 -11.89
C ASP A 94 6.54 7.70 -12.96
N LEU A 95 5.35 7.64 -13.56
CA LEU A 95 5.05 6.72 -14.67
C LEU A 95 5.97 6.97 -15.88
N LEU A 96 6.20 8.25 -16.22
CA LEU A 96 7.11 8.64 -17.28
C LEU A 96 8.56 8.26 -16.96
N THR A 97 9.01 8.44 -15.71
CA THR A 97 10.38 8.07 -15.29
C THR A 97 10.61 6.57 -15.23
N ALA A 98 9.59 5.78 -14.87
CA ALA A 98 9.69 4.33 -14.71
C ALA A 98 9.71 3.54 -16.05
N GLN A 99 9.84 4.23 -17.18
CA GLN A 99 10.07 3.63 -18.50
C GLN A 99 8.95 2.71 -19.06
N TYR A 100 7.76 2.71 -18.47
CA TYR A 100 6.59 1.98 -19.00
C TYR A 100 6.24 2.35 -20.45
N GLN A 101 5.72 1.37 -21.20
CA GLN A 101 5.06 1.62 -22.48
C GLN A 101 3.66 2.21 -22.21
N LEU A 102 3.34 3.34 -22.84
CA LEU A 102 2.06 4.00 -22.67
C LEU A 102 1.11 3.53 -23.75
N LEU A 103 0.06 2.83 -23.33
CA LEU A 103 -1.04 2.40 -24.18
C LEU A 103 -2.14 3.45 -24.12
N VAL A 104 -2.65 3.86 -25.28
CA VAL A 104 -3.78 4.79 -25.38
C VAL A 104 -4.77 4.25 -26.40
N ASP A 105 -6.07 4.42 -26.12
CA ASP A 105 -7.10 4.06 -27.08
C ASP A 105 -6.97 4.91 -28.35
N TYR A 106 -6.97 4.25 -29.51
CA TYR A 106 -6.99 4.87 -30.82
C TYR A 106 -8.28 5.68 -31.06
N SER A 107 -9.38 5.34 -30.37
CA SER A 107 -10.63 6.09 -30.48
C SER A 107 -10.56 7.46 -29.78
N SER A 108 -9.66 7.61 -28.80
CA SER A 108 -9.53 8.82 -28.02
C SER A 108 -8.75 9.88 -28.79
N ILE A 109 -9.38 11.03 -29.08
CA ILE A 109 -8.70 12.12 -29.81
C ILE A 109 -7.82 12.95 -28.86
N SER A 110 -8.25 13.14 -27.61
CA SER A 110 -7.61 14.12 -26.72
C SER A 110 -6.39 13.57 -25.97
N ILE A 111 -6.46 12.31 -25.50
CA ILE A 111 -5.41 11.68 -24.70
C ILE A 111 -4.10 11.55 -25.48
N PRO A 112 -4.07 11.00 -26.71
CA PRO A 112 -2.81 10.86 -27.45
C PRO A 112 -2.14 12.19 -27.72
N ASN A 113 -2.94 13.22 -28.02
CA ASN A 113 -2.43 14.57 -28.27
C ASN A 113 -1.85 15.18 -27.00
N HIS A 114 -2.47 14.94 -25.84
CA HIS A 114 -1.94 15.38 -24.56
C HIS A 114 -0.63 14.64 -24.22
N VAL A 115 -0.63 13.31 -24.31
CA VAL A 115 0.56 12.49 -24.04
C VAL A 115 1.72 12.85 -24.96
N LYS A 116 1.47 13.06 -26.26
CA LYS A 116 2.49 13.53 -27.21
C LYS A 116 3.09 14.87 -26.79
N LYS A 117 2.27 15.84 -26.38
CA LYS A 117 2.77 17.15 -25.90
C LYS A 117 3.65 16.99 -24.66
N VAL A 118 3.25 16.14 -23.72
CA VAL A 118 4.03 15.89 -22.50
C VAL A 118 5.35 15.19 -22.82
N LEU A 119 5.33 14.16 -23.68
CA LEU A 119 6.54 13.45 -24.11
C LEU A 119 7.52 14.36 -24.87
N GLN A 120 7.02 15.27 -25.71
CA GLN A 120 7.84 16.29 -26.38
C GLN A 120 8.46 17.26 -25.37
N ALA A 121 7.67 17.74 -24.41
CA ALA A 121 8.16 18.66 -23.39
C ALA A 121 9.21 18.02 -22.46
N SER A 122 9.14 16.71 -22.24
CA SER A 122 10.08 15.97 -21.41
C SER A 122 11.27 15.37 -22.18
N ASN A 123 11.42 15.65 -23.48
CA ASN A 123 12.44 15.06 -24.36
C ASN A 123 12.47 13.52 -24.32
N MET A 124 11.31 12.88 -24.17
CA MET A 124 11.19 11.42 -24.13
C MET A 124 10.87 10.84 -25.50
N SER A 125 11.30 9.60 -25.75
CA SER A 125 11.04 8.92 -27.02
C SER A 125 9.55 8.68 -27.25
N MET A 126 9.08 9.02 -28.46
CA MET A 126 7.72 8.74 -28.93
C MET A 126 7.44 7.24 -29.13
N SER A 127 8.49 6.42 -29.26
CA SER A 127 8.33 4.96 -29.41
C SER A 127 7.66 4.29 -28.21
N ARG A 128 7.59 4.99 -27.07
CA ARG A 128 6.90 4.52 -25.86
C ARG A 128 5.38 4.61 -25.97
N LEU A 129 4.85 5.44 -26.87
CA LEU A 129 3.41 5.58 -27.08
C LEU A 129 2.93 4.54 -28.10
N LYS A 130 2.05 3.65 -27.66
CA LYS A 130 1.39 2.65 -28.49
C LYS A 130 -0.12 2.86 -28.45
N PHE A 131 -0.76 2.56 -29.57
CA PHE A 131 -2.20 2.61 -29.72
C PHE A 131 -2.73 1.19 -29.65
N ALA A 132 -3.76 0.97 -28.83
CA ALA A 132 -4.38 -0.34 -28.65
C ALA A 132 -5.89 -0.17 -28.56
N ARG A 133 -6.66 -1.20 -28.95
CA ARG A 133 -8.10 -1.22 -28.66
C ARG A 133 -8.33 -1.53 -27.21
N THR A 134 -9.37 -0.98 -26.60
CA THR A 134 -9.66 -1.26 -25.19
C THR A 134 -9.86 -2.75 -24.89
N SER A 135 -10.38 -3.52 -25.86
CA SER A 135 -10.49 -4.98 -25.76
C SER A 135 -9.16 -5.74 -25.71
N GLU A 136 -8.07 -5.12 -26.20
CA GLU A 136 -6.71 -5.71 -26.28
C GLU A 136 -5.80 -5.23 -25.15
N VAL A 137 -6.23 -4.22 -24.39
CA VAL A 137 -5.41 -3.58 -23.35
C VAL A 137 -4.98 -4.57 -22.28
N ILE A 138 -5.89 -5.45 -21.86
CA ILE A 138 -5.64 -6.34 -20.72
C ILE A 138 -4.59 -7.40 -21.07
N SER A 139 -4.64 -7.98 -22.27
CA SER A 139 -3.59 -8.88 -22.74
C SER A 139 -2.24 -8.15 -22.84
N LEU A 140 -2.24 -6.92 -23.35
CA LEU A 140 -1.01 -6.13 -23.51
C LEU A 140 -0.38 -5.70 -22.17
N ILE A 141 -1.20 -5.37 -21.17
CA ILE A 141 -0.74 -5.05 -19.81
C ILE A 141 -0.19 -6.32 -19.13
N SER A 142 -0.79 -7.49 -19.36
CA SER A 142 -0.33 -8.75 -18.77
C SER A 142 1.01 -9.20 -19.36
N GLU A 143 1.22 -9.02 -20.67
CA GLU A 143 2.42 -9.48 -21.38
C GLU A 143 3.64 -8.56 -21.21
N SER A 144 3.44 -7.29 -20.83
CA SER A 144 4.51 -6.29 -20.86
C SER A 144 4.36 -5.23 -19.78
N GLN A 145 5.46 -4.58 -19.40
CA GLN A 145 5.45 -3.40 -18.52
C GLN A 145 4.83 -2.20 -19.25
N SER A 146 3.51 -2.21 -19.31
CA SER A 146 2.67 -1.24 -20.00
C SER A 146 1.72 -0.57 -19.02
N ALA A 147 1.39 0.69 -19.31
CA ALA A 147 0.39 1.45 -18.58
C ALA A 147 -0.63 2.00 -19.56
N TYR A 148 -1.90 1.76 -19.27
CA TYR A 148 -3.01 2.21 -20.09
C TYR A 148 -3.57 3.53 -19.55
N LEU A 149 -3.65 4.52 -20.44
CA LEU A 149 -4.16 5.85 -20.13
C LEU A 149 -5.54 6.01 -20.77
N GLU A 150 -6.55 6.16 -19.94
CA GLU A 150 -7.93 6.32 -20.34
C GLU A 150 -8.66 7.28 -19.40
N TYR A 151 -9.81 7.81 -19.82
CA TYR A 151 -10.63 8.65 -18.95
C TYR A 151 -11.23 7.83 -17.82
N PHE A 152 -11.32 8.47 -16.65
CA PHE A 152 -11.80 7.82 -15.44
C PHE A 152 -13.20 7.19 -15.62
N ASP A 153 -14.11 7.89 -16.29
CA ASP A 153 -15.48 7.44 -16.54
C ASP A 153 -15.58 6.30 -17.55
N THR A 154 -14.63 6.20 -18.47
CA THR A 154 -14.60 5.13 -19.47
C THR A 154 -14.01 3.83 -18.92
N ILE A 155 -12.99 3.89 -18.04
CA ILE A 155 -12.32 2.70 -17.51
C ILE A 155 -13.33 1.72 -16.88
N TYR A 156 -14.20 2.22 -16.01
CA TYR A 156 -15.18 1.36 -15.32
C TYR A 156 -16.18 0.72 -16.29
N ARG A 157 -16.67 1.47 -17.27
CA ARG A 157 -17.59 0.93 -18.28
C ARG A 157 -16.92 -0.16 -19.10
N THR A 158 -15.65 0.04 -19.46
CA THR A 158 -14.93 -0.96 -20.23
C THR A 158 -14.74 -2.24 -19.42
N LEU A 159 -14.34 -2.12 -18.16
CA LEU A 159 -14.17 -3.26 -17.26
C LEU A 159 -15.49 -4.04 -17.07
N GLU A 160 -16.61 -3.35 -16.90
CA GLU A 160 -17.95 -3.97 -16.76
C GLU A 160 -18.41 -4.65 -18.07
N SER A 161 -18.13 -4.04 -19.22
CA SER A 161 -18.63 -4.48 -20.52
C SER A 161 -17.85 -5.61 -21.18
N THR A 162 -16.73 -6.05 -20.61
CA THR A 162 -15.88 -7.09 -21.21
C THR A 162 -16.24 -8.47 -20.62
N PRO A 163 -17.06 -9.29 -21.32
CA PRO A 163 -17.68 -10.49 -20.75
C PRO A 163 -16.68 -11.60 -20.39
N SER A 164 -15.49 -11.61 -20.98
CA SER A 164 -14.41 -12.56 -20.66
C SER A 164 -13.76 -12.32 -19.29
N LEU A 165 -14.04 -11.17 -18.66
CA LEU A 165 -13.51 -10.77 -17.36
C LEU A 165 -14.55 -10.89 -16.24
N LEU A 166 -15.81 -11.19 -16.55
CA LEU A 166 -16.83 -11.48 -15.53
C LEU A 166 -16.73 -12.91 -14.97
N ALA A 167 -15.63 -13.62 -15.24
CA ALA A 167 -15.31 -14.85 -14.54
C ALA A 167 -15.02 -14.50 -13.07
N LYS A 168 -15.67 -15.19 -12.13
CA LYS A 168 -15.68 -14.99 -10.67
C LYS A 168 -14.34 -14.71 -9.95
N ASN A 169 -13.20 -14.78 -10.65
CA ASN A 169 -11.85 -14.58 -10.11
C ASN A 169 -11.18 -13.30 -10.63
N PHE A 170 -11.87 -12.50 -11.46
CA PHE A 170 -11.28 -11.31 -12.05
C PHE A 170 -11.12 -10.15 -11.07
N ASP A 171 -12.07 -9.94 -10.15
CA ASP A 171 -11.94 -8.88 -9.15
C ASP A 171 -10.69 -9.10 -8.27
N GLU A 172 -10.42 -10.34 -7.89
CA GLU A 172 -9.23 -10.71 -7.09
C GLU A 172 -7.94 -10.61 -7.93
N TYR A 173 -7.92 -11.20 -9.14
CA TYR A 173 -6.75 -11.12 -10.03
C TYR A 173 -6.43 -9.70 -10.47
N PHE A 174 -7.43 -8.91 -10.84
CA PHE A 174 -7.27 -7.53 -11.32
C PHE A 174 -6.84 -6.60 -10.19
N CYS A 175 -7.42 -6.73 -8.99
CA CYS A 175 -6.99 -5.93 -7.83
C CYS A 175 -5.56 -6.26 -7.38
N ASP A 176 -5.12 -7.51 -7.55
CA ASP A 176 -3.77 -7.93 -7.21
C ASP A 176 -2.72 -7.56 -8.28
N THR A 177 -3.12 -7.47 -9.55
CA THR A 177 -2.17 -7.29 -10.68
C THR A 177 -2.19 -5.90 -11.31
N ILE A 178 -3.31 -5.19 -11.26
CA ILE A 178 -3.50 -3.92 -11.97
C ILE A 178 -3.82 -2.82 -10.95
N SER A 179 -2.88 -1.91 -10.77
CA SER A 179 -3.07 -0.71 -9.96
C SER A 179 -3.58 0.45 -10.80
N THR A 180 -4.57 1.18 -10.27
CA THR A 180 -5.05 2.41 -10.89
C THR A 180 -4.38 3.60 -10.22
N VAL A 181 -3.85 4.51 -11.03
CA VAL A 181 -3.21 5.75 -10.56
C VAL A 181 -3.91 6.92 -11.22
N PHE A 182 -4.39 7.86 -10.40
CA PHE A 182 -5.02 9.07 -10.88
C PHE A 182 -3.97 10.06 -11.38
N VAL A 183 -3.90 10.19 -12.69
CA VAL A 183 -2.99 11.10 -13.39
C VAL A 183 -3.69 12.45 -13.59
N ASP A 184 -3.18 13.50 -12.94
CA ASP A 184 -3.50 14.94 -13.09
C ASP A 184 -4.99 15.28 -13.25
N GLN A 185 -5.60 15.92 -12.24
CA GLN A 185 -7.04 16.28 -12.20
C GLN A 185 -7.44 17.42 -13.17
N ARG A 186 -6.72 17.58 -14.28
CA ARG A 186 -7.15 18.52 -15.31
C ARG A 186 -8.45 18.01 -15.89
N LEU A 187 -9.53 18.70 -15.57
CA LEU A 187 -10.84 18.49 -16.15
C LEU A 187 -10.73 18.67 -17.66
N LEU A 188 -10.65 17.55 -18.38
CA LEU A 188 -10.85 17.54 -19.81
C LEU A 188 -12.32 17.87 -20.04
N THR A 189 -12.56 19.05 -20.61
CA THR A 189 -13.91 19.53 -20.86
C THR A 189 -14.56 18.64 -21.90
N SER A 190 -15.60 17.90 -21.50
CA SER A 190 -16.50 17.24 -22.44
C SER A 190 -17.51 18.25 -23.00
N GLY A 191 -17.95 18.03 -24.24
CA GLY A 191 -18.88 18.93 -24.89
C GLY A 191 -19.43 18.35 -26.20
N PHE A 192 -20.48 18.99 -26.70
CA PHE A 192 -21.06 18.65 -27.99
C PHE A 192 -20.33 19.39 -29.10
N VAL A 193 -19.96 18.66 -30.15
CA VAL A 193 -19.37 19.25 -31.36
C VAL A 193 -20.50 19.58 -32.31
N LEU A 194 -20.59 20.85 -32.70
CA LEU A 194 -21.58 21.36 -33.66
C LEU A 194 -20.86 21.98 -34.86
N PRO A 195 -21.47 21.96 -36.06
CA PRO A 195 -20.94 22.68 -37.22
C PRO A 195 -20.67 24.15 -36.89
N LYS A 196 -19.60 24.70 -37.46
CA LYS A 196 -19.27 26.12 -37.31
C LYS A 196 -20.46 26.95 -37.79
N HIS A 197 -20.86 27.94 -36.98
CA HIS A 197 -22.04 28.80 -37.21
C HIS A 197 -23.39 28.09 -37.19
N SER A 198 -23.50 26.90 -36.56
CA SER A 198 -24.80 26.29 -36.31
C SER A 198 -25.67 27.21 -35.43
N PRO A 199 -26.91 27.52 -35.85
CA PRO A 199 -27.84 28.30 -35.04
C PRO A 199 -28.24 27.57 -33.74
N LEU A 200 -28.05 26.24 -33.70
CA LEU A 200 -28.35 25.43 -32.52
C LEU A 200 -27.36 25.63 -31.37
N ARG A 201 -26.19 26.22 -31.62
CA ARG A 201 -25.14 26.39 -30.60
C ARG A 201 -25.65 27.18 -29.40
N GLU A 202 -26.36 28.27 -29.65
CA GLU A 202 -26.91 29.11 -28.58
C GLU A 202 -27.99 28.37 -27.80
N HIS A 203 -28.89 27.68 -28.51
CA HIS A 203 -29.94 26.89 -27.89
C HIS A 203 -29.38 25.79 -26.98
N PHE A 204 -28.36 25.05 -27.44
CA PHE A 204 -27.68 24.03 -26.64
C PHE A 204 -26.99 24.64 -25.42
N ASN A 205 -26.29 25.76 -25.57
CA ASN A 205 -25.62 26.42 -24.45
C ASN A 205 -26.62 26.84 -23.36
N ILE A 206 -27.75 27.45 -23.75
CA ILE A 206 -28.82 27.84 -22.80
C ILE A 206 -29.36 26.60 -22.09
N LYS A 207 -29.65 25.51 -22.83
CA LYS A 207 -30.15 24.27 -22.22
C LYS A 207 -29.15 23.62 -21.28
N ILE A 208 -27.86 23.62 -21.62
CA ILE A 208 -26.81 23.10 -20.74
C ILE A 208 -26.72 23.92 -19.45
N ILE A 209 -26.83 25.25 -19.53
CA ILE A 209 -26.86 26.13 -18.35
C ILE A 209 -28.07 25.78 -17.46
N GLN A 210 -29.27 25.67 -18.06
CA GLN A 210 -30.47 25.28 -17.33
C GLN A 210 -30.32 23.92 -16.62
N LEU A 211 -29.74 22.92 -17.30
CA LEU A 211 -29.46 21.60 -16.69
C LEU A 211 -28.49 21.68 -15.51
N LYS A 212 -27.49 22.58 -15.57
CA LYS A 212 -26.54 22.81 -14.48
C LYS A 212 -27.20 23.53 -13.29
N GLU A 213 -27.98 24.58 -13.56
CA GLU A 213 -28.71 25.34 -12.53
C GLU A 213 -29.73 24.47 -11.79
N LEU A 214 -30.42 23.58 -12.50
CA LEU A 214 -31.34 22.60 -11.90
C LEU A 214 -30.63 21.47 -11.13
N GLY A 215 -29.29 21.44 -11.12
CA GLY A 215 -28.51 20.38 -10.47
C GLY A 215 -28.69 19.00 -11.11
N LEU A 216 -29.28 18.92 -12.31
CA LEU A 216 -29.55 17.65 -12.98
C LEU A 216 -28.26 16.92 -13.31
N ASN A 217 -27.20 17.65 -13.66
CA ASN A 217 -25.90 17.03 -13.94
C ASN A 217 -25.34 16.29 -12.71
N PHE A 218 -25.42 16.89 -11.52
CA PHE A 218 -25.00 16.24 -10.28
C PHE A 218 -25.88 15.04 -9.93
N LYS A 219 -27.21 15.16 -10.14
CA LYS A 219 -28.14 14.05 -9.93
C LYS A 219 -27.82 12.87 -10.85
N TYR A 220 -27.59 13.12 -12.14
CA TYR A 220 -27.23 12.07 -13.10
C TYR A 220 -25.88 11.46 -12.77
N LEU A 221 -24.84 12.26 -12.48
CA LEU A 221 -23.54 11.76 -12.06
C LEU A 221 -23.67 10.84 -10.86
N LYS A 222 -24.36 11.27 -9.79
CA LYS A 222 -24.58 10.44 -8.60
C LYS A 222 -25.36 9.16 -8.89
N THR A 223 -26.34 9.19 -9.79
CA THR A 223 -27.09 8.00 -10.20
C THR A 223 -26.24 7.02 -11.01
N TYR A 224 -25.35 7.52 -11.87
CA TYR A 224 -24.43 6.69 -12.65
C TYR A 224 -23.27 6.17 -11.79
N GLU A 225 -22.64 7.01 -10.96
CA GLU A 225 -21.57 6.64 -10.04
C GLU A 225 -22.01 5.60 -9.00
N ARG A 226 -23.25 5.70 -8.48
CA ARG A 226 -23.82 4.68 -7.58
C ARG A 226 -24.00 3.30 -8.22
N ARG A 227 -24.05 3.20 -9.56
CA ARG A 227 -24.05 1.90 -10.24
C ARG A 227 -22.64 1.33 -10.42
N ILE A 228 -21.63 2.19 -10.30
CA ILE A 228 -20.22 1.87 -10.56
C ILE A 228 -19.46 1.54 -9.26
N GLN A 229 -19.93 2.04 -8.11
CA GLN A 229 -19.38 1.65 -6.81
C GLN A 229 -20.02 0.32 -6.34
N PRO A 230 -19.23 -0.74 -6.07
CA PRO A 230 -19.72 -1.98 -5.49
C PRO A 230 -20.26 -1.79 -4.08
#